data_AF-A0A1Q7I9M7-F1
#
_entry.id   AF-A0A1Q7I9M7-F1
#
_cell.length_a   1.000
_cell.length_b   1.000
_cell.length_c   1.000
_cell.angle_alpha   90.00
_cell.angle_beta   90.00
_cell.angle_gamma   90.00
#
_symmetry.space_group_name_H-M   'P 1'
#
loop_
_entity.id
_entity.type
_entity.pdbx_description
1 polymer ?
#
loop_
_entity_poly.entity_id
_entity_poly.type
_entity_poly.pdbx_seq_one_letter_code
_entity_poly.pdbx_strand_id
1 'polypeptide(L)'
;MSAYGPTTTPLSARTEAILGYALWWLGGLVFFVIERKNRFVRFHAAQSFIFFGGISLLWGVLYLIGIIPLLGVLLSIPLSFISTIITVVAVVAWLFLMFQMYRGKNFRIPIVSGYADSLVDRFTSKKKKSTN
;
A
#
# COMPACT_ATOMS: atom_id res chain seq x y z
N MET A 1 4.20 -21.82 -13.53
CA MET A 1 3.91 -20.53 -14.20
C MET A 1 2.98 -19.72 -13.31
N SER A 2 3.25 -18.43 -13.10
CA SER A 2 2.36 -17.56 -12.32
C SER A 2 1.02 -17.40 -13.06
N ALA A 3 -0.10 -17.58 -12.36
CA ALA A 3 -1.45 -17.43 -12.93
C ALA A 3 -1.75 -16.01 -13.45
N TYR A 4 -0.86 -15.05 -13.20
CA TYR A 4 -1.04 -13.62 -13.49
C TYR A 4 -0.23 -13.14 -14.70
N GLY A 5 0.36 -14.05 -15.48
CA GLY A 5 1.18 -13.69 -16.64
C GLY A 5 2.59 -13.18 -16.27
N PRO A 6 3.35 -12.70 -17.27
CA PRO A 6 4.71 -12.21 -17.08
C PRO A 6 4.74 -10.83 -16.39
N THR A 7 5.90 -10.48 -15.84
CA THR A 7 6.20 -9.17 -15.24
C THR A 7 7.35 -8.48 -15.98
N THR A 8 7.70 -7.27 -15.56
CA THR A 8 8.80 -6.48 -16.12
C THR A 8 10.15 -6.99 -15.64
N THR A 9 10.22 -7.50 -14.41
CA THR A 9 11.42 -8.14 -13.85
C THR A 9 11.40 -9.66 -14.14
N PRO A 10 12.46 -10.44 -13.82
CA PRO A 10 12.42 -11.90 -13.98
C PRO A 10 11.66 -12.61 -12.86
N LEU A 11 11.14 -11.89 -11.86
CA LEU A 11 10.44 -12.46 -10.72
C LEU A 11 8.99 -12.84 -11.08
N SER A 12 8.38 -13.72 -10.27
CA SER A 12 6.97 -14.02 -10.43
C SER A 12 6.08 -12.86 -9.98
N ALA A 13 4.91 -12.67 -10.59
CA ALA A 13 3.95 -11.65 -10.18
C ALA A 13 3.56 -11.73 -8.70
N ARG A 14 3.51 -12.93 -8.11
CA ARG A 14 3.24 -13.10 -6.68
C ARG A 14 4.40 -12.57 -5.83
N THR A 15 5.63 -12.89 -6.21
CA THR A 15 6.85 -12.41 -5.54
C THR A 15 6.92 -10.89 -5.58
N GLU A 16 6.72 -10.28 -6.75
CA GLU A 16 6.74 -8.82 -6.88
C GLU A 16 5.63 -8.15 -6.06
N ALA A 17 4.41 -8.71 -6.02
CA ALA A 17 3.35 -8.19 -5.18
C ALA A 17 3.69 -8.27 -3.69
N ILE A 18 4.32 -9.37 -3.22
CA ILE A 18 4.82 -9.49 -1.84
C ILE A 18 5.88 -8.42 -1.56
N LEU A 19 6.86 -8.24 -2.45
CA LEU A 19 7.92 -7.24 -2.31
C LEU A 19 7.35 -5.80 -2.32
N GLY A 20 6.28 -5.57 -3.08
CA GLY A 20 5.50 -4.34 -3.05
C GLY A 20 4.88 -4.03 -1.68
N TYR A 21 4.63 -5.04 -0.83
CA TYR A 21 4.21 -4.84 0.55
C TYR A 21 5.38 -4.86 1.55
N ALA A 22 6.50 -5.51 1.22
CA ALA A 22 7.57 -5.80 2.17
C ALA A 22 8.19 -4.55 2.84
N LEU A 23 8.24 -3.43 2.12
CA LEU A 23 8.70 -2.14 2.64
C LEU A 23 7.55 -1.14 2.75
N TRP A 24 6.36 -1.62 3.11
CA TRP A 24 5.14 -0.82 3.23
C TRP A 24 4.91 0.04 1.96
N TRP A 25 4.64 1.34 2.13
CA TRP A 25 4.36 2.23 1.01
C TRP A 25 5.58 2.49 0.12
N LEU A 26 6.81 2.38 0.64
CA LEU A 26 8.03 2.55 -0.14
C LEU A 26 8.19 1.40 -1.14
N GLY A 27 7.99 0.15 -0.68
CA GLY A 27 7.97 -1.02 -1.55
C GLY A 27 6.88 -0.88 -2.62
N GLY A 28 5.69 -0.42 -2.21
CA GLY A 28 4.57 -0.19 -3.10
C GLY A 28 4.89 0.85 -4.17
N LEU A 29 5.51 1.97 -3.78
CA LEU A 29 5.92 3.03 -4.69
C LEU A 29 6.95 2.53 -5.71
N VAL A 30 7.99 1.83 -5.26
CA VAL A 30 9.03 1.27 -6.13
C VAL A 30 8.41 0.34 -7.17
N PHE A 31 7.66 -0.68 -6.73
CA PHE A 31 7.03 -1.65 -7.63
C PHE A 31 5.96 -1.03 -8.54
N PHE A 32 5.26 0.01 -8.09
CA PHE A 32 4.29 0.72 -8.92
C PHE A 32 4.95 1.45 -10.09
N VAL A 33 6.17 1.98 -9.88
CA VAL A 33 6.94 2.69 -10.90
C VAL A 33 7.65 1.73 -11.85
N ILE A 34 8.33 0.71 -11.33
CA ILE A 34 9.16 -0.19 -12.15
C ILE A 34 8.33 -1.19 -12.96
N GLU A 35 7.18 -1.64 -12.42
CA GLU A 35 6.36 -2.63 -13.12
C GLU A 35 5.51 -1.97 -14.21
N ARG A 36 5.68 -2.43 -15.45
CA ARG A 36 5.05 -1.87 -16.65
C ARG A 36 4.08 -2.81 -17.37
N LYS A 37 4.18 -4.13 -17.14
CA LYS A 37 3.48 -5.17 -17.90
C LYS A 37 2.33 -5.79 -17.11
N ASN A 38 2.50 -5.99 -15.81
CA ASN A 38 1.61 -6.80 -15.00
C ASN A 38 0.62 -5.97 -14.18
N ARG A 39 -0.68 -6.01 -14.55
CA ARG A 39 -1.73 -5.25 -13.83
C ARG A 39 -1.91 -5.72 -12.39
N PHE A 40 -1.73 -7.01 -12.09
CA PHE A 40 -1.88 -7.56 -10.73
C PHE A 40 -0.81 -6.99 -9.79
N VAL A 41 0.45 -6.99 -10.21
CA VAL A 41 1.55 -6.40 -9.43
C VAL A 41 1.32 -4.90 -9.24
N ARG A 42 0.98 -4.17 -10.32
CA ARG A 42 0.72 -2.72 -10.22
C ARG A 42 -0.44 -2.39 -9.29
N PHE A 43 -1.50 -3.21 -9.28
CA PHE A 43 -2.61 -3.03 -8.36
C PHE A 43 -2.17 -3.19 -6.89
N HIS A 44 -1.44 -4.25 -6.56
CA HIS A 44 -0.99 -4.47 -5.18
C HIS A 44 0.09 -3.48 -4.74
N ALA A 45 0.95 -3.04 -5.66
CA ALA A 45 1.90 -1.97 -5.42
C ALA A 45 1.16 -0.64 -5.12
N ALA A 46 0.12 -0.30 -5.89
CA ALA A 46 -0.73 0.86 -5.63
C ALA A 46 -1.51 0.73 -4.30
N GLN A 47 -2.08 -0.44 -4.02
CA GLN A 47 -2.80 -0.70 -2.76
C GLN A 47 -1.87 -0.57 -1.55
N SER A 48 -0.64 -1.09 -1.64
CA SER A 48 0.40 -0.93 -0.62
C SER A 48 0.75 0.54 -0.41
N PHE A 49 1.04 1.26 -1.49
CA PHE A 49 1.38 2.67 -1.48
C PHE A 49 0.29 3.52 -0.81
N ILE A 50 -0.97 3.35 -1.24
CA ILE A 50 -2.09 4.13 -0.72
C ILE A 50 -2.39 3.77 0.74
N PHE A 51 -2.47 2.48 1.07
CA PHE A 51 -2.83 2.05 2.43
C PHE A 51 -1.77 2.46 3.44
N PHE A 52 -0.51 2.06 3.24
CA PHE A 52 0.54 2.37 4.21
C PHE A 52 0.97 3.83 4.17
N GLY A 53 0.88 4.50 3.01
CA GLY A 53 1.14 5.94 2.92
C GLY A 53 0.09 6.74 3.68
N GLY A 54 -1.18 6.33 3.58
CA GLY A 54 -2.28 6.90 4.37
C GLY A 54 -2.09 6.67 5.87
N ILE A 55 -1.65 5.48 6.29
CA ILE A 55 -1.29 5.22 7.69
C ILE A 55 -0.14 6.12 8.14
N SER A 56 0.95 6.23 7.38
CA SER A 56 2.07 7.12 7.72
C SER A 56 1.65 8.58 7.83
N LEU A 57 0.75 9.06 6.96
CA LEU A 57 0.21 10.41 7.05
C LEU A 57 -0.64 10.61 8.33
N LEU A 58 -1.49 9.63 8.66
CA LEU A 58 -2.29 9.66 9.88
C LEU A 58 -1.41 9.71 11.13
N TRP A 59 -0.33 8.92 11.17
CA TRP A 59 0.67 8.99 12.24
C TRP A 59 1.31 10.37 12.37
N GLY A 60 1.67 10.99 11.24
CA GLY A 60 2.21 12.35 11.24
C GLY A 60 1.23 13.35 11.85
N VAL A 61 -0.06 13.26 11.52
CA VAL A 61 -1.10 14.13 12.09
C VAL A 61 -1.25 13.90 13.61
N LEU A 62 -1.33 12.64 14.05
CA LEU A 62 -1.44 12.33 15.48
C LEU A 62 -0.23 12.82 16.27
N TYR A 63 0.97 12.69 15.70
CA TYR A 63 2.20 13.23 16.29
C TYR A 63 2.14 14.76 16.41
N LEU A 64 1.72 15.47 15.36
CA LEU A 64 1.59 16.92 15.39
C LEU A 64 0.59 17.42 16.44
N ILE A 65 -0.49 16.67 16.71
CA ILE A 65 -1.43 16.98 17.80
C ILE A 65 -0.74 16.78 19.16
N GLY A 66 0.02 15.69 19.31
CA GLY A 66 0.69 15.33 20.56
C GLY A 66 1.78 16.31 21.02
N ILE A 67 2.38 17.08 20.11
CA ILE A 67 3.42 18.07 20.46
C ILE A 67 2.87 19.43 20.90
N ILE A 68 1.57 19.68 20.75
CA ILE A 68 0.95 20.95 21.15
C ILE A 68 0.98 21.05 22.69
N PRO A 69 1.57 22.10 23.29
CA PRO A 69 1.60 22.27 24.75
C PRO A 69 0.18 22.27 25.33
N LEU A 70 0.03 21.76 26.56
CA LEU A 70 -1.26 21.55 27.26
C LEU A 70 -2.19 20.53 26.59
N LEU A 71 -2.49 20.67 25.29
CA LEU A 71 -3.35 19.73 24.55
C LEU A 71 -2.73 18.34 24.44
N GLY A 72 -1.43 18.26 24.14
CA GLY A 72 -0.69 17.01 24.08
C GLY A 72 -0.64 16.27 25.41
N VAL A 73 -0.57 17.00 26.53
CA VAL A 73 -0.65 16.42 27.88
C VAL A 73 -2.05 15.86 28.12
N LEU A 74 -3.08 16.67 27.86
CA LEU A 74 -4.48 16.31 28.06
C LEU A 74 -4.91 15.10 27.21
N LEU A 75 -4.40 15.01 25.98
CA LEU A 75 -4.75 13.96 25.03
C LEU A 75 -3.72 12.81 24.98
N SER A 76 -2.68 12.82 25.81
CA SER A 76 -1.59 11.83 25.77
C SER A 76 -2.10 10.39 25.85
N ILE A 77 -2.99 10.10 26.80
CA ILE A 77 -3.59 8.78 27.00
C ILE A 77 -4.43 8.36 25.78
N PRO A 78 -5.48 9.10 25.35
CA PRO A 78 -6.29 8.69 24.21
C PRO A 78 -5.49 8.60 22.90
N LEU A 79 -4.54 9.51 22.66
CA LEU A 79 -3.67 9.44 21.46
C LEU A 79 -2.79 8.19 21.47
N SER A 80 -2.29 7.77 22.64
CA SER A 80 -1.50 6.54 22.77
C SER A 80 -2.35 5.30 22.46
N PHE A 81 -3.58 5.21 22.96
CA PHE A 81 -4.50 4.12 22.66
C PHE A 81 -4.83 4.05 21.16
N ILE A 82 -5.19 5.17 20.55
CA ILE A 82 -5.51 5.26 19.12
C ILE A 82 -4.30 4.84 18.27
N SER A 83 -3.11 5.37 18.58
CA SER A 83 -1.87 5.02 17.87
C SER A 83 -1.56 3.53 17.97
N THR A 84 -1.76 2.93 19.15
CA THR A 84 -1.58 1.50 19.37
C THR A 84 -2.53 0.67 18.51
N ILE A 85 -3.82 1.01 18.46
CA ILE A 85 -4.81 0.31 17.63
C ILE A 85 -4.43 0.41 16.15
N ILE A 86 -4.09 1.60 15.67
CA ILE A 86 -3.65 1.82 14.28
C ILE A 86 -2.42 0.96 13.96
N THR A 87 -1.44 0.92 14.87
CA THR A 87 -0.24 0.09 14.72
C THR A 87 -0.59 -1.39 14.54
N VAL A 88 -1.43 -1.92 15.44
CA VAL A 88 -1.82 -3.33 15.42
C VAL A 88 -2.57 -3.66 14.13
N VAL A 89 -3.55 -2.83 13.75
CA VAL A 89 -4.30 -3.02 12.50
C VAL A 89 -3.37 -2.97 11.28
N ALA A 90 -2.43 -2.02 11.24
CA ALA A 90 -1.48 -1.91 10.14
C ALA A 90 -0.55 -3.13 10.05
N VAL A 91 -0.03 -3.63 11.17
CA VAL A 91 0.84 -4.82 11.22
C VAL A 91 0.05 -6.08 10.82
N VAL A 92 -1.16 -6.27 11.33
CA VAL A 92 -2.01 -7.41 10.95
C VAL A 92 -2.34 -7.35 9.47
N ALA A 93 -2.75 -6.19 8.95
CA ALA A 93 -3.01 -6.00 7.54
C ALA A 93 -1.76 -6.27 6.69
N TRP A 94 -0.58 -5.82 7.12
CA TRP A 94 0.68 -6.03 6.41
C TRP A 94 1.01 -7.52 6.23
N LEU A 95 1.02 -8.27 7.32
CA LEU A 95 1.29 -9.71 7.28
C LEU A 95 0.21 -10.45 6.51
N PHE A 96 -1.06 -10.08 6.72
CA PHE A 96 -2.19 -10.68 6.02
C PHE A 96 -2.11 -10.48 4.50
N LEU A 97 -1.79 -9.28 4.03
CA LEU A 97 -1.69 -8.97 2.61
C LEU A 97 -0.56 -9.77 1.94
N MET A 98 0.62 -9.81 2.57
CA MET A 98 1.75 -10.63 2.08
C MET A 98 1.39 -12.12 2.04
N PHE A 99 0.72 -12.62 3.07
CA PHE A 99 0.26 -14.02 3.12
C PHE A 99 -0.76 -14.34 2.02
N GLN A 100 -1.68 -13.42 1.72
CA GLN A 100 -2.64 -13.59 0.64
C GLN A 100 -1.94 -13.64 -0.73
N MET A 101 -0.90 -12.81 -0.94
CA MET A 101 -0.11 -12.84 -2.18
C MET A 101 0.68 -14.13 -2.33
N TYR A 102 1.24 -14.65 -1.23
CA TYR A 102 1.89 -15.95 -1.19
C TYR A 102 0.94 -17.07 -1.63
N ARG A 103 -0.30 -17.05 -1.13
CA ARG A 103 -1.37 -17.99 -1.55
C ARG A 103 -1.89 -17.75 -2.97
N GLY A 104 -1.46 -16.68 -3.63
CA GLY A 104 -1.97 -16.30 -4.95
C GLY A 104 -3.43 -15.86 -4.93
N LYS A 105 -3.89 -15.24 -3.84
CA LYS A 105 -5.23 -14.63 -3.75
C LYS A 105 -5.11 -13.13 -4.00
N ASN A 106 -5.90 -12.59 -4.93
CA ASN A 106 -5.99 -11.16 -5.18
C ASN A 106 -6.85 -10.47 -4.13
N PHE A 107 -6.35 -10.35 -2.89
CA PHE A 107 -7.08 -9.69 -1.82
C PHE A 107 -7.11 -8.18 -2.02
N ARG A 108 -8.32 -7.62 -2.01
CA ARG A 108 -8.58 -6.19 -2.23
C ARG A 108 -9.10 -5.60 -0.92
N ILE A 109 -8.39 -4.61 -0.38
CA ILE A 109 -8.86 -3.93 0.83
C ILE A 109 -10.10 -3.10 0.42
N PRO A 110 -11.24 -3.24 1.12
CA PRO A 110 -12.41 -2.40 0.89
C PRO A 110 -12.02 -0.92 0.94
N ILE A 111 -12.65 -0.08 0.12
CA ILE A 111 -12.35 1.36 -0.04
C ILE A 111 -11.01 1.62 -0.75
N VAL A 112 -9.87 1.11 -0.25
CA VAL A 112 -8.53 1.34 -0.82
C VAL A 112 -8.41 0.82 -2.25
N SER A 113 -9.03 -0.33 -2.52
CA SER A 113 -8.97 -0.98 -3.83
C SER A 113 -9.51 -0.13 -4.98
N GLY A 114 -10.55 0.68 -4.75
CA GLY A 114 -11.07 1.61 -5.76
C GLY A 114 -10.07 2.72 -6.11
N TYR A 115 -9.35 3.22 -5.09
CA TYR A 115 -8.26 4.18 -5.30
C TYR A 115 -7.06 3.54 -6.01
N ALA A 116 -6.72 2.30 -5.65
CA ALA A 116 -5.64 1.56 -6.29
C ALA A 116 -5.94 1.30 -7.78
N ASP A 117 -7.17 0.88 -8.13
CA ASP A 117 -7.60 0.76 -9.53
C ASP A 117 -7.50 2.10 -10.26
N SER A 118 -8.05 3.16 -9.67
CA SER A 118 -8.02 4.51 -10.25
C SER A 118 -6.58 4.97 -10.51
N LEU A 119 -5.66 4.68 -9.60
CA LEU A 119 -4.25 5.01 -9.75
C LEU A 119 -3.61 4.20 -10.88
N VAL A 120 -3.83 2.89 -10.94
CA VAL A 120 -3.34 2.05 -12.03
C VAL A 120 -3.85 2.55 -13.38
N ASP A 121 -5.14 2.82 -13.48
CA ASP A 121 -5.83 3.18 -14.72
C ASP A 121 -5.41 4.57 -15.23
N ARG A 122 -5.16 5.54 -14.34
CA ARG A 122 -4.60 6.85 -14.71
C ARG A 122 -3.22 6.72 -15.36
N PHE A 123 -2.38 5.80 -14.86
CA PHE A 123 -1.03 5.61 -15.39
C PHE A 123 -0.95 4.65 -16.58
N THR A 124 -1.97 3.83 -16.84
CA THR A 124 -2.09 3.08 -18.10
C THR A 124 -2.68 3.94 -19.22
N SER A 125 -3.75 4.70 -18.94
CA SER A 125 -4.43 5.56 -19.92
C SER A 125 -3.57 6.71 -20.40
N LYS A 126 -2.82 7.39 -19.50
CA LYS A 126 -1.89 8.47 -19.86
C LYS A 126 -0.77 7.98 -20.79
N LYS A 127 -0.33 6.71 -20.64
CA LYS A 127 0.66 6.09 -21.53
C LYS A 127 0.13 5.93 -22.96
N LYS A 128 -1.12 5.49 -23.12
CA LYS A 128 -1.76 5.30 -24.45
C LYS A 128 -1.92 6.62 -25.22
N LYS A 129 -2.11 7.74 -24.52
CA LYS A 129 -2.30 9.07 -25.13
C LYS A 129 -0.98 9.79 -25.48
N SER A 130 0.16 9.31 -24.98
CA SER A 130 1.49 9.89 -25.21
C SER A 130 2.26 9.20 -26.34
N THR A 131 1.81 8.03 -26.78
CA THR A 131 2.46 7.22 -27.83
C THR A 131 1.71 7.23 -29.17
N ASN A 132 0.62 8.00 -29.24
CA ASN A 132 -0.11 8.35 -30.46
C ASN A 132 0.11 9.84 -30.74
#